data_AF-A0AAW7AXX7-F1
#
_entry.id   AF-A0AAW7AXX7-F1
#
_cell.length_a   1.000
_cell.length_b   1.000
_cell.length_c   1.000
_cell.angle_alpha   90.00
_cell.angle_beta   90.00
_cell.angle_gamma   90.00
#
_symmetry.space_group_name_H-M   'P 1'
#
loop_
_entity.id
_entity.type
_entity.pdbx_description
1 polymer ?
#
loop_
_entity_poly.entity_id
_entity_poly.type
_entity_poly.pdbx_seq_one_letter_code
_entity_poly.pdbx_strand_id
1 'polypeptide(L)'
;MAPDNTSNDKENINAANLDPAAAANPVPGRVDPVNRIRIDDKEYDFAELSEEARGLIVQMRMADQELSRHRAMVAMLHEARQLYGTRLKAVLPTT
;
A
#
# COMPACT_ATOMS: atom_id res chain seq x y z
N MET A 1 42.79 -4.20 -23.07
CA MET A 1 42.77 -2.99 -22.23
C MET A 1 41.36 -2.41 -22.35
N ALA A 2 40.49 -2.74 -21.40
CA ALA A 2 39.10 -2.30 -21.38
C ALA A 2 39.01 -0.97 -20.64
N PRO A 3 38.20 0.00 -21.09
CA PRO A 3 37.81 1.11 -20.23
C PRO A 3 36.83 0.57 -19.18
N ASP A 4 37.33 0.52 -17.95
CA ASP A 4 36.55 0.52 -16.73
C ASP A 4 35.64 1.76 -16.72
N ASN A 5 34.33 1.54 -16.67
CA ASN A 5 33.38 2.56 -16.27
C ASN A 5 32.32 1.92 -15.38
N THR A 6 32.77 1.58 -14.18
CA THR A 6 31.90 1.51 -13.02
C THR A 6 31.48 2.94 -12.63
N SER A 7 30.30 3.39 -13.07
CA SER A 7 29.61 4.55 -12.47
C SER A 7 28.11 4.43 -12.77
N ASN A 8 27.37 3.69 -11.93
CA ASN A 8 26.46 4.25 -10.92
C ASN A 8 25.48 5.33 -11.46
N ASP A 9 24.37 4.88 -12.03
CA ASP A 9 23.09 5.61 -11.96
C ASP A 9 22.08 4.70 -11.24
N LYS A 10 22.29 4.61 -9.92
CA LYS A 10 21.31 4.06 -8.99
C LYS A 10 20.27 5.14 -8.71
N GLU A 11 19.22 5.25 -9.53
CA GLU A 11 17.93 5.73 -9.03
C GLU A 11 17.24 4.59 -8.28
N ASN A 12 17.86 4.19 -7.18
CA ASN A 12 17.15 3.51 -6.11
C ASN A 12 16.21 4.55 -5.50
N ILE A 13 14.92 4.45 -5.78
CA ILE A 13 13.81 5.29 -5.31
C ILE A 13 13.61 5.32 -3.78
N ASN A 14 14.62 4.91 -3.00
CA ASN A 14 14.69 5.06 -1.55
C ASN A 14 15.91 5.89 -1.09
N ALA A 15 16.41 6.81 -1.94
CA ALA A 15 17.45 7.77 -1.57
C ALA A 15 16.84 9.11 -1.09
N ALA A 16 16.11 9.06 0.01
CA ALA A 16 15.96 10.23 0.86
C ALA A 16 15.96 9.76 2.31
N ASN A 17 17.10 10.02 2.96
CA ASN A 17 17.21 10.26 4.39
C ASN A 17 17.51 9.04 5.30
N LEU A 18 18.71 8.49 5.16
CA LEU A 18 19.43 7.94 6.31
C LEU A 18 20.88 8.45 6.27
N ASP A 19 21.11 9.60 6.90
CA ASP A 19 22.43 9.96 7.39
C ASP A 19 22.73 9.05 8.61
N PRO A 20 23.74 8.16 8.54
CA PRO A 20 24.01 7.20 9.61
C PRO A 20 24.74 7.80 10.83
N ALA A 21 25.07 9.10 10.83
CA ALA A 21 25.83 9.73 11.92
C ALA A 21 24.97 10.36 13.04
N ALA A 22 23.64 10.39 12.91
CA ALA A 22 22.77 11.13 13.85
C ALA A 22 22.37 10.38 15.14
N ALA A 23 22.83 9.13 15.34
CA ALA A 23 22.35 8.26 16.42
C ALA A 23 22.98 8.50 17.81
N ALA A 24 23.78 9.55 18.00
CA ALA A 24 24.56 9.72 19.25
C ALA A 24 24.18 10.92 20.14
N ASN A 25 23.28 11.82 19.72
CA ASN A 25 22.74 12.87 20.60
C ASN A 25 21.38 13.36 20.08
N PRO A 26 20.32 13.38 20.89
CA PRO A 26 19.05 13.96 20.47
C PRO A 26 19.26 15.46 20.21
N VAL A 27 19.05 15.90 18.95
CA VAL A 27 19.04 17.32 18.59
C VAL A 27 17.79 17.94 19.22
N PRO A 28 17.93 18.92 20.14
CA PRO A 28 16.77 19.58 20.74
C PRO A 28 15.95 20.27 19.65
N GLY A 29 14.69 19.85 19.48
CA GLY A 29 13.74 20.50 18.55
C GLY A 29 13.62 19.88 17.17
N ARG A 30 14.27 18.75 16.86
CA ARG A 30 13.92 17.96 15.68
C ARG A 30 12.64 17.16 15.99
N VAL A 31 11.53 17.57 15.40
CA VAL A 31 10.33 16.71 15.32
C VAL A 31 10.61 15.76 14.17
N ASP A 32 11.08 14.55 14.47
CA ASP A 32 11.10 13.48 13.47
C ASP A 32 9.69 13.34 12.86
N PRO A 33 9.54 12.98 11.58
CA PRO A 33 8.22 12.83 10.98
C PRO A 33 7.43 11.83 11.82
N VAL A 34 6.52 12.35 12.63
CA VAL A 34 5.71 11.58 13.56
C VAL A 34 4.90 10.64 12.69
N ASN A 35 5.21 9.34 12.73
CA ASN A 35 4.54 8.35 11.91
C ASN A 35 3.18 8.06 12.55
N ARG A 36 2.26 9.02 12.50
CA ARG A 36 0.97 8.93 13.16
C ARG A 36 0.01 8.08 12.35
N ILE A 37 -0.64 7.14 13.03
CA ILE A 37 -1.71 6.31 12.48
C ILE A 37 -3.02 6.63 13.19
N ARG A 38 -4.12 6.69 12.43
CA ARG A 38 -5.47 6.86 12.98
C ARG A 38 -6.15 5.50 13.10
N ILE A 39 -6.64 5.16 14.29
CA ILE A 39 -7.41 3.96 14.59
C ILE A 39 -8.64 4.39 15.40
N ASP A 40 -9.85 4.04 14.96
CA ASP A 40 -11.11 4.38 15.63
C ASP A 40 -11.20 5.84 16.09
N ASP A 41 -10.88 6.75 15.17
CA ASP A 41 -10.88 8.20 15.35
C ASP A 41 -9.84 8.80 16.31
N LYS A 42 -8.91 7.99 16.81
CA LYS A 42 -7.79 8.43 17.65
C LYS A 42 -6.47 8.38 16.87
N GLU A 43 -5.61 9.36 17.11
CA GLU A 43 -4.25 9.38 16.57
C GLU A 43 -3.29 8.70 17.55
N TYR A 44 -2.42 7.85 17.00
CA TYR A 44 -1.37 7.14 17.72
C TYR A 44 -0.04 7.40 17.02
N ASP A 45 1.04 7.58 17.76
CA ASP A 45 2.37 7.45 17.18
C ASP A 45 2.67 5.96 16.95
N PHE A 46 2.94 5.58 15.71
CA PHE A 46 3.25 4.21 15.35
C PHE A 46 4.50 3.66 16.07
N ALA A 47 5.46 4.52 16.39
CA ALA A 47 6.66 4.14 17.14
C ALA A 47 6.35 3.76 18.59
N GLU A 48 5.31 4.35 19.18
CA GLU A 48 4.87 4.11 20.56
C GLU A 48 3.98 2.87 20.72
N LEU A 49 3.51 2.28 19.60
CA LEU A 49 2.71 1.07 19.64
C LEU A 49 3.52 -0.16 20.10
N SER A 50 2.82 -1.20 20.58
CA SER A 50 3.46 -2.49 20.82
C SER A 50 3.83 -3.17 19.49
N GLU A 51 4.80 -4.07 19.52
CA GLU A 51 5.17 -4.85 18.34
C GLU A 51 4.00 -5.68 17.81
N GLU A 52 3.21 -6.26 18.73
CA GLU A 52 1.98 -6.97 18.39
C GLU A 52 0.97 -6.07 17.67
N ALA A 53 0.73 -4.85 18.17
CA ALA A 53 -0.19 -3.90 17.54
C ALA A 53 0.28 -3.50 16.13
N ARG A 54 1.58 -3.25 15.94
CA ARG A 54 2.16 -3.00 14.62
C ARG A 54 1.94 -4.18 13.68
N GLY A 55 2.17 -5.41 14.16
CA GLY A 55 1.94 -6.63 13.41
C GLY A 55 0.48 -6.78 12.95
N LEU A 56 -0.48 -6.52 13.84
CA LEU A 56 -1.91 -6.56 13.51
C LEU A 56 -2.31 -5.50 12.48
N ILE A 57 -1.78 -4.27 12.59
CA ILE A 57 -2.01 -3.21 11.60
C ILE A 57 -1.56 -3.64 10.20
N VAL A 58 -0.39 -4.27 10.10
CA VAL A 58 0.13 -4.77 8.80
C VAL A 58 -0.80 -5.83 8.23
N GLN A 59 -1.22 -6.80 9.05
CA GLN A 59 -2.14 -7.86 8.63
C GLN A 59 -3.49 -7.30 8.17
N MET A 60 -4.04 -6.33 8.90
CA MET A 60 -5.30 -5.66 8.53
C MET A 60 -5.18 -4.96 7.18
N ARG A 61 -4.09 -4.21 6.94
CA ARG A 61 -3.85 -3.56 5.65
C ARG A 61 -3.75 -4.55 4.48
N MET A 62 -3.14 -5.72 4.71
CA MET A 62 -3.11 -6.79 3.71
C MET A 62 -4.51 -7.34 3.44
N ALA A 63 -5.30 -7.57 4.48
CA ALA A 63 -6.69 -8.02 4.33
C ALA A 63 -7.55 -6.99 3.56
N ASP A 64 -7.37 -5.69 3.83
CA ASP A 64 -8.07 -4.61 3.13
C ASP A 64 -7.71 -4.55 1.63
N GLN A 65 -6.44 -4.75 1.30
CA GLN A 65 -5.99 -4.82 -0.09
C GLN A 65 -6.64 -5.98 -0.84
N GLU A 66 -6.68 -7.15 -0.23
CA GLU A 66 -7.35 -8.30 -0.83
C GLU A 66 -8.87 -8.11 -0.95
N LEU A 67 -9.52 -7.56 0.07
CA LEU A 67 -10.95 -7.22 0.01
C LEU A 67 -11.24 -6.25 -1.14
N SER A 68 -10.40 -5.23 -1.33
CA SER A 68 -10.51 -4.30 -2.45
C SER A 68 -10.40 -5.01 -3.80
N ARG A 69 -9.41 -5.91 -3.94
CA ARG A 69 -9.22 -6.74 -5.14
C ARG A 69 -10.45 -7.60 -5.44
N HIS A 70 -11.01 -8.25 -4.42
CA HIS A 70 -12.17 -9.11 -4.57
C HIS A 70 -13.43 -8.31 -4.96
N ARG A 71 -13.63 -7.13 -4.37
CA ARG A 71 -14.73 -6.23 -4.74
C ARG A 71 -14.64 -5.81 -6.21
N ALA A 72 -13.45 -5.52 -6.72
CA ALA A 72 -13.25 -5.21 -8.13
C ALA A 72 -13.63 -6.40 -9.03
N MET A 73 -13.20 -7.62 -8.68
CA MET A 73 -13.58 -8.84 -9.43
C MET A 73 -15.10 -9.07 -9.43
N VAL A 74 -15.77 -8.87 -8.28
CA VAL A 74 -17.23 -8.99 -8.18
C VAL A 74 -17.94 -7.99 -9.10
N ALA A 75 -17.46 -6.75 -9.16
CA ALA A 75 -18.03 -5.73 -10.05
C ALA A 75 -17.90 -6.13 -11.52
N MET A 76 -16.73 -6.60 -11.95
CA MET A 76 -16.50 -7.08 -13.31
C MET A 76 -17.42 -8.26 -13.67
N LEU A 77 -17.54 -9.23 -12.78
CA LEU A 77 -18.42 -10.40 -12.98
C LEU A 77 -19.89 -10.01 -13.05
N HIS A 78 -20.31 -9.03 -12.25
CA HIS A 78 -21.66 -8.49 -12.30
C HIS A 78 -21.95 -7.87 -13.68
N GLU A 79 -21.06 -7.03 -14.21
CA GLU A 79 -21.20 -6.44 -15.54
C GLU A 79 -21.27 -7.52 -16.64
N ALA A 80 -20.38 -8.51 -16.60
CA ALA A 80 -20.39 -9.62 -17.54
C ALA A 80 -21.72 -10.38 -17.51
N ARG A 81 -22.24 -10.70 -16.31
CA ARG A 81 -23.55 -11.34 -16.15
C ARG A 81 -24.68 -10.53 -16.77
N GLN A 82 -24.70 -9.21 -16.55
CA GLN A 82 -25.73 -8.33 -17.11
C GLN A 82 -25.65 -8.31 -18.65
N LEU A 83 -24.44 -8.19 -19.20
CA LEU A 83 -24.22 -8.25 -20.65
C LEU A 83 -24.72 -9.58 -21.24
N TYR A 84 -24.41 -10.71 -20.61
CA TYR A 84 -24.86 -12.02 -21.06
C TYR A 84 -26.38 -12.15 -20.99
N GLY A 85 -27.01 -11.68 -19.92
CA GLY A 85 -28.47 -11.66 -19.78
C GLY A 85 -29.15 -10.84 -20.88
N THR A 86 -28.62 -9.65 -21.18
CA THR A 86 -29.11 -8.80 -22.27
C THR A 86 -28.95 -9.46 -23.63
N ARG A 87 -27.77 -10.03 -23.92
CA ARG A 87 -27.53 -10.74 -25.19
C ARG A 87 -28.41 -11.97 -25.35
N LEU A 88 -28.62 -12.73 -24.28
CA LEU A 88 -29.48 -13.91 -24.31
C LEU A 88 -30.92 -13.51 -24.70
N LYS A 89 -31.48 -12.46 -24.10
CA LYS A 89 -32.82 -11.96 -24.47
C LYS A 89 -32.93 -11.57 -25.95
N ALA A 90 -31.86 -11.04 -26.53
CA ALA A 90 -31.84 -10.63 -27.93
C ALA A 90 -31.82 -11.80 -28.92
N VAL A 91 -31.35 -12.99 -28.51
CA VAL A 91 -31.25 -14.18 -29.38
C VAL A 91 -32.35 -15.21 -29.14
N LEU A 92 -33.14 -15.06 -28.07
CA LEU A 92 -34.26 -15.95 -27.79
C LEU A 92 -35.46 -15.62 -28.72
N PRO A 93 -36.25 -16.64 -29.13
CA PRO A 93 -37.46 -16.42 -29.91
C PRO A 93 -38.44 -15.53 -29.15
N THR A 94 -39.03 -14.56 -29.83
CA THR A 94 -40.17 -13.81 -29.28
C THR A 94 -41.43 -14.64 -29.53
N THR A 95 -41.92 -15.30 -28.49
CA THR A 95 -43.21 -16.00 -28.53
C THR A 95 -44.34 -15.00 -28.30
#